data_AF-A0AAV5RRX0-F1
#
_entry.id   AF-A0AAV5RRX0-F1
#
_cell.length_a   1.000
_cell.length_b   1.000
_cell.length_c   1.000
_cell.angle_alpha   90.00
_cell.angle_beta   90.00
_cell.angle_gamma   90.00
#
_symmetry.space_group_name_H-M   'P 1'
#
loop_
_entity.id
_entity.type
_entity.pdbx_description
1 polymer ?
#
loop_
_entity_poly.entity_id
_entity_poly.type
_entity_poly.pdbx_seq_one_letter_code
_entity_poly.pdbx_strand_id
1 'polypeptide(L)'
;MSSYQGVKEGAKQVVRLLEKFPDERFKYLVSFKKSQLERFRRIAGLPVASEGGAANSTAQITSINEIKDIVNRTSGPLGLQKDMLKKMQAAIPHDQFTEASMKAQIVSLTDLVNNKYKNYYDVGDKLYKPAGNPEYYQRILDDITGQKKENVFAGLRTVFWGK
;
A
#
# COMPACT_ATOMS: atom_id res chain seq x y z
N MET A 1 -11.49 1.53 -29.49
CA MET A 1 -11.80 2.38 -28.30
C MET A 1 -12.20 1.59 -27.04
N SER A 2 -12.25 0.25 -27.05
CA SER A 2 -12.73 -0.57 -25.92
C SER A 2 -11.75 -0.74 -24.75
N SER A 3 -10.43 -0.70 -24.99
CA SER A 3 -9.42 -1.04 -23.98
C SER A 3 -9.33 -0.03 -22.84
N TYR A 4 -9.49 1.26 -23.15
CA TYR A 4 -9.39 2.33 -22.16
C TYR A 4 -10.55 2.33 -21.15
N GLN A 5 -11.74 1.94 -21.60
CA GLN A 5 -12.90 1.79 -20.73
C GLN A 5 -12.70 0.63 -19.74
N GLY A 6 -12.18 -0.50 -20.21
CA GLY A 6 -11.85 -1.65 -19.35
C GLY A 6 -10.80 -1.30 -18.28
N VAL A 7 -9.81 -0.47 -18.62
CA VAL A 7 -8.81 0.02 -17.65
C VAL A 7 -9.45 0.94 -16.61
N LYS A 8 -10.35 1.84 -17.02
CA LYS A 8 -11.08 2.72 -16.08
C LYS A 8 -11.96 1.94 -15.11
N GLU A 9 -12.68 0.94 -15.62
CA GLU A 9 -13.53 0.08 -14.79
C GLU A 9 -12.69 -0.78 -13.83
N GLY A 10 -11.58 -1.33 -14.32
CA GLY A 10 -10.60 -2.03 -13.48
C GLY A 10 -10.06 -1.14 -12.36
N ALA A 11 -9.68 0.10 -12.68
CA ALA A 11 -9.21 1.07 -11.69
C ALA A 11 -10.28 1.40 -10.63
N LYS A 12 -11.56 1.51 -11.01
CA LYS A 12 -12.67 1.69 -10.05
C LYS A 12 -12.79 0.51 -9.09
N GLN A 13 -12.63 -0.72 -9.59
CA GLN A 13 -12.65 -1.91 -8.73
C GLN A 13 -11.45 -1.94 -7.78
N VAL A 14 -10.26 -1.59 -8.27
CA VAL A 14 -9.05 -1.47 -7.44
C VAL A 14 -9.24 -0.45 -6.33
N VAL A 15 -9.81 0.73 -6.61
CA VAL A 15 -10.12 1.75 -5.59
C VAL A 15 -11.04 1.19 -4.51
N ARG A 16 -12.13 0.50 -4.89
CA ARG A 16 -13.05 -0.14 -3.93
C ARG A 16 -12.38 -1.19 -3.05
N LEU A 17 -11.39 -1.92 -3.58
CA LEU A 17 -10.61 -2.89 -2.80
C LEU A 17 -9.68 -2.18 -1.82
N LEU A 18 -8.95 -1.16 -2.28
CA LEU A 18 -8.02 -0.38 -1.45
C LEU A 18 -8.72 0.36 -0.31
N GLU A 19 -9.97 0.80 -0.49
CA GLU A 19 -10.77 1.41 0.58
C GLU A 19 -11.06 0.46 1.75
N LYS A 20 -11.06 -0.86 1.50
CA LYS A 20 -11.24 -1.89 2.54
C LYS A 20 -9.96 -2.18 3.34
N PHE A 21 -8.79 -1.72 2.89
CA PHE A 21 -7.54 -1.97 3.59
C PHE A 21 -7.51 -1.20 4.91
N PRO A 22 -7.01 -1.79 6.01
CA PRO A 22 -6.75 -1.06 7.24
C PRO A 22 -5.64 -0.04 7.02
N ASP A 23 -5.58 0.96 7.89
CA ASP A 23 -4.48 1.94 7.88
C ASP A 23 -3.17 1.28 8.32
N GLU A 24 -2.05 1.79 7.81
CA GLU A 24 -0.74 1.22 8.13
C GLU A 24 -0.39 1.39 9.61
N ARG A 25 0.30 0.37 10.16
CA ARG A 25 0.82 0.42 11.54
C ARG A 25 1.93 1.47 11.72
N PHE A 26 2.71 1.73 10.66
CA PHE A 26 3.85 2.64 10.69
C PHE A 26 3.49 3.98 10.04
N LYS A 27 3.15 4.97 10.87
CA LYS A 27 2.58 6.27 10.41
C LYS A 27 3.59 7.24 9.78
N TYR A 28 4.88 7.04 10.00
CA TYR A 28 5.96 7.94 9.54
C TYR A 28 6.48 7.60 8.13
N LEU A 29 5.97 6.53 7.52
CA LEU A 29 6.29 6.16 6.14
C LEU A 29 5.17 6.61 5.21
N VAL A 30 5.48 6.68 3.91
CA VAL A 30 4.47 6.91 2.88
C VAL A 30 3.45 5.78 2.94
N SER A 31 2.20 6.13 3.24
CA SER A 31 1.08 5.18 3.29
C SER A 31 0.88 4.56 1.90
N PHE A 32 1.01 3.23 1.83
CA PHE A 32 0.72 2.45 0.64
C PHE A 32 -0.72 2.68 0.19
N LYS A 33 -1.67 2.59 1.12
CA LYS A 33 -3.10 2.78 0.86
C LYS A 33 -3.36 4.15 0.25
N LYS A 34 -2.84 5.23 0.85
CA LYS A 34 -3.03 6.60 0.34
C LYS A 34 -2.39 6.77 -1.04
N SER A 35 -1.14 6.32 -1.21
CA SER A 35 -0.43 6.42 -2.49
C SER A 35 -1.14 5.68 -3.63
N GLN A 36 -1.61 4.46 -3.37
CA GLN A 36 -2.33 3.69 -4.39
C GLN A 36 -3.73 4.25 -4.66
N LEU A 37 -4.45 4.73 -3.64
CA LEU A 37 -5.75 5.39 -3.83
C LEU A 37 -5.62 6.62 -4.71
N GLU A 38 -4.62 7.46 -4.48
CA GLU A 38 -4.34 8.62 -5.31
C GLU A 38 -4.03 8.22 -6.76
N ARG A 39 -3.16 7.23 -6.96
CA ARG A 39 -2.79 6.73 -8.29
C ARG A 39 -4.00 6.18 -9.06
N PHE A 40 -4.80 5.32 -8.44
CA PHE A 40 -5.93 4.67 -9.12
C PHE A 40 -7.17 5.55 -9.26
N ARG A 41 -7.37 6.54 -8.38
CA ARG A 41 -8.44 7.55 -8.57
C ARG A 41 -8.20 8.39 -9.83
N ARG A 42 -6.94 8.79 -10.09
CA ARG A 42 -6.57 9.50 -11.32
C ARG A 42 -6.90 8.68 -12.58
N ILE A 43 -6.63 7.38 -12.56
CA ILE A 43 -6.91 6.47 -13.69
C ILE A 43 -8.41 6.23 -13.84
N ALA A 44 -9.14 6.09 -12.73
CA ALA A 44 -10.58 5.88 -12.70
C ALA A 44 -11.39 7.14 -13.09
N GLY A 45 -10.75 8.30 -13.18
CA GLY A 45 -11.42 9.60 -13.39
C GLY A 45 -12.23 10.05 -12.17
N LEU A 46 -11.82 9.65 -10.97
CA LEU A 46 -12.45 10.03 -9.70
C LEU A 46 -11.72 11.21 -9.06
N PRO A 47 -12.42 12.07 -8.28
CA PRO A 47 -11.77 13.15 -7.55
C PRO A 47 -10.80 12.59 -6.50
N VAL A 48 -9.60 13.17 -6.45
CA VAL A 48 -8.60 12.84 -5.42
C VAL A 48 -8.95 13.66 -4.18
N ALA A 49 -9.30 12.98 -3.08
CA ALA A 49 -9.49 13.64 -1.80
C ALA A 49 -8.11 13.99 -1.21
N SER A 50 -7.72 15.26 -1.29
CA SER A 50 -6.58 15.82 -0.57
C SER A 50 -6.99 16.05 0.89
N GLU A 51 -6.53 15.20 1.80
CA GLU A 51 -6.66 15.45 3.23
C GLU A 51 -5.64 16.54 3.64
N GLY A 52 -6.11 17.79 3.69
CA GLY A 52 -5.34 18.91 4.25
C GLY A 52 -5.55 20.23 3.53
N GLY A 53 -6.66 20.91 3.81
CA GLY A 53 -6.81 22.36 3.59
C GLY A 53 -7.25 22.82 2.20
N ALA A 54 -8.24 23.72 2.20
CA ALA A 54 -8.72 24.54 1.10
C ALA A 54 -9.40 23.83 -0.08
N ALA A 55 -10.74 23.81 0.00
CA ALA A 55 -11.57 24.06 -1.18
C ALA A 55 -11.02 25.29 -1.93
N ASN A 56 -10.88 25.16 -3.24
CA ASN A 56 -10.24 26.10 -4.19
C ASN A 56 -8.72 25.96 -4.30
N SER A 57 -8.29 24.91 -4.99
CA SER A 57 -7.20 24.99 -5.97
C SER A 57 -7.25 23.75 -6.85
N THR A 58 -7.33 23.98 -8.15
CA THR A 58 -6.76 23.13 -9.19
C THR A 58 -5.40 22.57 -8.74
N ALA A 59 -5.41 21.40 -8.10
CA ALA A 59 -4.25 20.54 -7.92
C ALA A 59 -4.34 19.49 -9.04
N GLN A 60 -4.22 19.92 -10.30
CA GLN A 60 -2.94 19.85 -11.01
C GLN A 60 -2.34 18.46 -10.75
N ILE A 61 -2.57 17.53 -11.66
CA ILE A 61 -1.44 17.18 -12.53
C ILE A 61 -0.42 18.32 -12.47
N THR A 62 0.74 18.12 -11.85
CA THR A 62 1.98 18.75 -12.31
C THR A 62 2.24 18.23 -13.74
N SER A 63 1.25 18.34 -14.61
CA SER A 63 1.31 18.13 -16.02
C SER A 63 2.20 19.28 -16.41
N ILE A 64 3.36 18.97 -16.92
CA ILE A 64 3.78 19.35 -18.27
C ILE A 64 3.12 20.61 -18.86
N ASN A 65 1.80 20.81 -18.80
CA ASN A 65 1.14 22.06 -19.17
C ASN A 65 1.45 23.24 -18.20
N GLU A 66 1.49 23.02 -16.89
CA GLU A 66 1.94 24.02 -15.90
C GLU A 66 3.44 24.30 -16.03
N ILE A 67 4.24 23.27 -16.29
CA ILE A 67 5.68 23.41 -16.59
C ILE A 67 5.86 24.19 -17.90
N LYS A 68 5.04 23.93 -18.92
CA LYS A 68 5.02 24.71 -20.17
C LYS A 68 4.63 26.16 -19.92
N ASP A 69 3.64 26.43 -19.08
CA ASP A 69 3.23 27.79 -18.75
C ASP A 69 4.29 28.54 -17.94
N ILE A 70 4.94 27.89 -16.97
CA ILE A 70 6.06 28.48 -16.22
C ILE A 70 7.23 28.78 -17.17
N VAL A 71 7.62 27.82 -18.02
CA VAL A 71 8.70 27.98 -19.01
C VAL A 71 8.38 29.05 -20.05
N ASN A 72 7.13 29.16 -20.49
CA ASN A 72 6.69 30.20 -21.41
C ASN A 72 6.61 31.59 -20.74
N ARG A 73 6.34 31.64 -19.43
CA ARG A 73 6.22 32.87 -18.64
C ARG A 73 7.56 33.36 -18.10
N THR A 74 8.56 32.48 -17.95
CA THR A 74 9.96 32.81 -17.69
C THR A 74 10.74 32.89 -19.00
N SER A 75 10.33 33.78 -19.91
CA SER A 75 11.10 34.13 -21.11
C SER A 75 12.29 35.03 -20.74
N GLY A 76 13.26 34.46 -20.03
CA GLY A 76 14.58 35.03 -19.71
C GLY A 76 15.63 33.90 -19.76
N PRO A 77 16.92 34.18 -20.03
CA PRO A 77 17.85 33.27 -20.71
C PRO A 77 18.43 32.17 -19.79
N LEU A 78 17.58 31.36 -19.18
CA LEU A 78 17.94 30.00 -18.77
C LEU A 78 17.18 29.05 -19.68
N GLY A 79 17.77 28.80 -20.85
CA GLY A 79 17.26 27.85 -21.83
C GLY A 79 17.25 26.43 -21.26
N LEU A 80 16.21 26.09 -20.50
CA LEU A 80 15.78 24.72 -20.31
C LEU A 80 15.42 24.18 -21.69
N GLN A 81 16.40 23.52 -22.31
CA GLN A 81 16.26 22.95 -23.65
C GLN A 81 15.02 22.07 -23.65
N LYS A 82 14.10 22.32 -24.59
CA LYS A 82 12.89 21.50 -24.79
C LYS A 82 13.23 20.01 -24.88
N ASP A 83 14.45 19.70 -25.35
CA ASP A 83 15.02 18.35 -25.41
C ASP A 83 15.29 17.73 -24.03
N MET A 84 15.73 18.52 -23.04
CA MET A 84 15.91 18.06 -21.66
C MET A 84 14.56 17.74 -21.00
N LEU A 85 13.55 18.59 -21.19
CA LEU A 85 12.18 18.33 -20.72
C LEU A 85 11.58 17.09 -21.39
N LYS A 86 11.79 16.92 -22.69
CA LYS A 86 11.34 15.74 -23.44
C LYS A 86 12.05 14.46 -22.99
N LYS A 87 13.35 14.54 -22.69
CA LYS A 87 14.13 13.43 -22.11
C LYS A 87 13.66 13.09 -20.70
N MET A 88 13.38 14.07 -19.84
CA MET A 88 12.80 13.83 -18.52
C MET A 88 11.42 13.19 -18.62
N GLN A 89 10.56 13.68 -19.50
CA GLN A 89 9.23 13.11 -19.72
C GLN A 89 9.30 11.66 -20.25
N ALA A 90 10.26 11.37 -21.13
CA ALA A 90 10.50 10.02 -21.63
C ALA A 90 11.16 9.09 -20.59
N ALA A 91 11.91 9.64 -19.64
CA ALA A 91 12.54 8.91 -18.54
C ALA A 91 11.58 8.63 -17.37
N ILE A 92 10.44 9.32 -17.30
CA ILE A 92 9.39 9.00 -16.34
C ILE A 92 8.70 7.73 -16.82
N PRO A 93 8.76 6.60 -16.07
CA PRO A 93 8.06 5.39 -16.44
C PRO A 93 6.56 5.70 -16.50
N HIS A 94 6.02 5.74 -17.72
CA HIS A 94 4.58 5.83 -17.92
C HIS A 94 4.03 4.44 -17.64
N ASP A 95 3.32 4.29 -16.52
CA ASP A 95 2.62 3.06 -16.21
C ASP A 95 1.67 2.71 -17.36
N GLN A 96 2.05 1.72 -18.17
CA GLN A 96 1.20 1.22 -19.24
C GLN A 96 0.16 0.28 -18.64
N PHE A 97 -0.95 0.85 -18.22
CA PHE A 97 -2.08 0.08 -17.72
C PHE A 97 -2.78 -0.62 -18.87
N THR A 98 -2.78 -1.95 -18.81
CA THR A 98 -3.52 -2.82 -19.72
C THR A 98 -4.67 -3.45 -18.95
N GLU A 99 -5.67 -3.94 -19.65
CA GLU A 99 -6.77 -4.66 -19.01
C GLU A 99 -6.27 -5.91 -18.26
N ALA A 100 -5.27 -6.59 -18.84
CA ALA A 100 -4.62 -7.75 -18.20
C ALA A 100 -3.92 -7.37 -16.90
N SER A 101 -3.19 -6.24 -16.87
CA SER A 101 -2.54 -5.78 -15.63
C SER A 101 -3.54 -5.33 -14.58
N MET A 102 -4.66 -4.71 -14.98
CA MET A 102 -5.76 -4.41 -14.05
C MET A 102 -6.36 -5.67 -13.44
N LYS A 103 -6.64 -6.69 -14.26
CA LYS A 103 -7.17 -7.98 -13.78
C LYS A 103 -6.22 -8.64 -12.79
N ALA A 104 -4.92 -8.68 -13.11
CA ALA A 104 -3.90 -9.20 -12.19
C ALA A 104 -3.86 -8.42 -10.88
N GLN A 105 -3.94 -7.08 -10.93
CA GLN A 105 -3.97 -6.24 -9.73
C GLN A 105 -5.18 -6.53 -8.84
N ILE A 106 -6.37 -6.71 -9.44
CA ILE A 106 -7.60 -7.05 -8.74
C ILE A 106 -7.46 -8.40 -8.01
N VAL A 107 -6.93 -9.41 -8.69
CA VAL A 107 -6.70 -10.74 -8.09
C VAL A 107 -5.74 -10.63 -6.90
N SER A 108 -4.60 -9.96 -7.07
CA SER A 108 -3.61 -9.80 -6.01
C SER A 108 -4.16 -9.05 -4.79
N LEU A 109 -4.91 -7.96 -5.00
CA LEU A 109 -5.52 -7.21 -3.89
C LEU A 109 -6.61 -8.03 -3.19
N THR A 110 -7.38 -8.81 -3.94
CA THR A 110 -8.40 -9.70 -3.39
C THR A 110 -7.77 -10.80 -2.53
N ASP A 111 -6.67 -11.40 -3.00
CA ASP A 111 -5.90 -12.40 -2.25
C ASP A 111 -5.37 -11.83 -0.92
N LEU A 112 -4.90 -10.57 -0.91
CA LEU A 112 -4.45 -9.87 0.29
C LEU A 112 -5.60 -9.61 1.28
N VAL A 113 -6.73 -9.08 0.80
CA VAL A 113 -7.91 -8.81 1.65
C VAL A 113 -8.44 -10.11 2.28
N ASN A 114 -8.45 -11.19 1.52
CA ASN A 114 -8.92 -12.49 1.98
C ASN A 114 -7.91 -13.24 2.84
N ASN A 115 -6.77 -12.62 3.20
CA ASN A 115 -5.72 -13.23 4.00
C ASN A 115 -5.27 -14.60 3.44
N LYS A 116 -5.29 -14.77 2.11
CA LYS A 116 -5.01 -16.06 1.47
C LYS A 116 -3.70 -16.66 1.95
N TYR A 117 -2.62 -15.87 1.98
CA TYR A 117 -1.30 -16.34 2.39
C TYR A 117 -1.16 -16.58 3.89
N LYS A 118 -1.94 -15.89 4.72
CA LYS A 118 -2.01 -16.17 6.16
C LYS A 118 -2.65 -17.53 6.41
N ASN A 119 -3.71 -17.84 5.67
CA ASN A 119 -4.45 -19.10 5.81
C ASN A 119 -3.79 -20.27 5.05
N TYR A 120 -2.98 -19.97 4.04
CA TYR A 120 -2.31 -20.98 3.21
C TYR A 120 -1.25 -21.77 3.99
N TYR A 121 -0.51 -21.07 4.84
CA TYR A 121 0.40 -21.69 5.80
C TYR A 121 -0.29 -21.70 7.15
N ASP A 122 -1.24 -22.62 7.31
CA ASP A 122 -1.80 -22.88 8.64
C ASP A 122 -0.63 -23.27 9.54
N VAL A 123 -0.37 -22.40 10.52
CA VAL A 123 0.68 -22.60 11.51
C VAL A 123 0.17 -23.67 12.46
N GLY A 124 0.23 -24.93 12.01
CA GLY A 124 -0.31 -26.05 12.75
C GLY A 124 0.36 -26.24 14.10
N ASP A 125 -0.12 -27.21 14.88
CA ASP A 125 0.31 -27.49 16.26
C ASP A 125 1.84 -27.52 16.44
N LYS A 126 2.63 -27.81 15.39
CA LYS A 126 4.10 -27.79 15.46
C LYS A 126 4.69 -26.44 15.87
N LEU A 127 4.06 -25.31 15.52
CA LEU A 127 4.52 -23.97 15.90
C LEU A 127 3.93 -23.52 17.24
N TYR A 128 2.65 -23.81 17.49
CA TYR A 128 1.98 -23.41 18.73
C TYR A 128 2.29 -24.34 19.93
N LYS A 129 2.66 -25.58 19.68
CA LYS A 129 2.96 -26.63 20.67
C LYS A 129 4.22 -27.38 20.24
N PRO A 130 5.40 -26.73 20.31
CA PRO A 130 6.64 -27.41 19.94
C PRO A 130 6.85 -28.63 20.84
N ALA A 131 7.23 -29.77 20.25
CA ALA A 131 7.28 -31.06 20.94
C ALA A 131 8.16 -31.07 22.22
N GLY A 132 9.14 -30.17 22.32
CA GLY A 132 9.99 -30.04 23.49
C GLY A 132 9.38 -29.24 24.65
N ASN A 133 8.48 -28.30 24.38
CA ASN A 133 7.79 -27.52 25.41
C ASN A 133 6.46 -26.96 24.88
N PRO A 134 5.37 -27.76 24.91
CA PRO A 134 4.09 -27.35 24.35
C PRO A 134 3.41 -26.23 25.14
N GLU A 135 3.78 -25.99 26.41
CA GLU A 135 3.16 -24.96 27.26
C GLU A 135 3.80 -23.58 27.10
N TYR A 136 5.03 -23.51 26.57
CA TYR A 136 5.79 -22.27 26.43
C TYR A 136 5.06 -21.19 25.61
N TYR A 137 4.52 -21.55 24.46
CA TYR A 137 3.81 -20.59 23.59
C TYR A 137 2.46 -20.18 24.18
N GLN A 138 1.74 -21.10 24.82
CA GLN A 138 0.49 -20.79 25.49
C GLN A 138 0.70 -19.75 26.58
N ARG A 139 1.77 -19.89 27.36
CA ARG A 139 2.16 -18.91 28.38
C ARG A 139 2.48 -17.53 27.81
N ILE A 140 3.28 -17.46 26.73
CA ILE A 140 3.57 -16.18 26.06
C ILE A 140 2.27 -15.52 25.55
N LEU A 141 1.36 -16.31 25.00
CA LEU A 141 0.06 -15.82 24.56
C LEU A 141 -0.80 -15.33 25.73
N ASP A 142 -0.83 -16.06 26.84
CA ASP A 142 -1.56 -15.69 28.06
C ASP A 142 -1.01 -14.39 28.68
N ASP A 143 0.31 -14.18 28.67
CA ASP A 143 0.99 -12.95 29.11
C ASP A 143 0.65 -11.76 28.19
N ILE A 144 0.70 -11.94 26.86
CA ILE A 144 0.40 -10.89 25.87
C ILE A 144 -1.09 -10.51 25.89
N THR A 145 -1.97 -11.48 26.06
CA THR A 145 -3.43 -11.27 26.11
C THR A 145 -3.91 -10.82 27.49
N GLY A 146 -3.03 -10.84 28.49
CA GLY A 146 -3.31 -10.38 29.86
C GLY A 146 -4.16 -11.36 30.68
N GLN A 147 -4.32 -12.60 30.23
CA GLN A 147 -5.14 -13.61 30.92
C GLN A 147 -4.44 -14.20 32.15
N LYS A 148 -3.11 -14.29 32.15
CA LYS A 148 -2.29 -14.68 33.31
C LYS A 148 -1.00 -13.86 33.28
N LYS A 149 -0.63 -13.27 34.42
CA LYS A 149 0.72 -12.72 34.63
C LYS A 149 1.48 -13.76 35.41
N GLU A 150 2.44 -14.45 34.79
CA GLU A 150 3.30 -15.33 35.58
C GLU A 150 4.29 -14.51 36.44
N ASN A 151 4.51 -14.98 37.68
CA ASN A 151 5.59 -14.48 38.52
C ASN A 151 6.94 -14.85 37.88
N VAL A 152 7.88 -13.90 37.85
CA VAL A 152 9.23 -14.03 37.25
C VAL A 152 9.97 -15.33 37.67
N PHE A 153 9.68 -15.83 38.87
CA PHE A 153 10.20 -17.09 39.40
C PHE A 153 9.74 -18.35 38.65
N ALA A 154 8.48 -18.39 38.19
CA ALA A 154 7.97 -19.47 37.35
C ALA A 154 8.69 -19.47 35.99
N GLY A 155 8.94 -18.28 35.44
CA GLY A 155 9.75 -18.07 34.24
C GLY A 155 11.15 -18.67 34.29
N LEU A 156 11.86 -18.44 35.39
CA LEU A 156 13.20 -19.00 35.61
C LEU A 156 13.18 -20.52 35.78
N ARG A 157 12.18 -21.07 36.48
CA ARG A 157 12.06 -22.52 36.71
C ARG A 157 11.87 -23.30 35.41
N THR A 158 11.00 -22.82 34.51
CA THR A 158 10.73 -23.48 33.23
C THR A 158 11.96 -23.51 32.31
N VAL A 159 12.79 -22.46 32.32
CA VAL A 159 14.01 -22.40 31.49
C VAL A 159 15.07 -23.39 31.98
N PHE A 160 15.20 -23.56 33.31
CA PHE A 160 16.19 -24.47 33.89
C PHE A 160 15.75 -25.93 33.91
N TRP A 161 14.44 -26.22 33.97
CA TRP A 161 13.92 -27.59 34.11
C TRP A 161 13.10 -28.11 32.94
N GLY A 162 12.80 -27.30 31.92
CA GLY A 162 12.09 -27.75 30.72
C GLY A 162 10.64 -28.22 30.96
N LYS A 163 10.09 -27.92 32.15
CA LYS A 163 8.71 -28.14 32.58
C LYS A 163 8.26 -26.93 33.37
#